data_AF-A0A0D9ZL60-F1
#
_entry.id   AF-A0A0D9ZL60-F1
#
_cell.length_a   1.000
_cell.length_b   1.000
_cell.length_c   1.000
_cell.angle_alpha   90.00
_cell.angle_beta   90.00
_cell.angle_gamma   90.00
#
_symmetry.space_group_name_H-M   'P 1'
#
loop_
_entity.id
_entity.type
_entity.pdbx_description
1 polymer ?
#
loop_
_entity_poly.entity_id
_entity_poly.type
_entity_poly.pdbx_seq_one_letter_code
_entity_poly.pdbx_strand_id
1 'polypeptide(L)'
;MASPAVATRHPSPSFFGPDPRRRRGHSPSNLGFRRSGLQLKVTAIFGWIKGDTRTRELNTSAESYTLTGSASEADTKPREVSVAVVSSIMDIPSADWDACSVDSVDPDNFNPFLTHAFLSSLEESGSAVKETGWLPLHVVARDENETVVGVVPLYLKSHSRGEFVFDQSWAEAYYSYGLEYYPKLQSCVPFTPVTGQRILVRDTPYRDQVFEALVKELKSLTTKLKVSSLHITFPSEGEFSKLKDSEFLQRIGMQYHWRNRDYRSFDEFLMDLKQPKRKNIRQERKKIPAQNLKMKRLRGDEIKSEHWDTFYKFYRNTTDNHWGRPYLTREFFHRLGEKMGDKVMLIVAEHDDKHVAGALNLIGGDTLFGRLWGCLPDAYFPNLHFEACYYQAIEAAIELNLSKVEAGAQGEHKIQRGYLPVTTYSCHYFLDPGFGAAIGNYLAHETAQVKHVIKVLHDSGPYKEDILNEFLLTQGDGERARKKLSECHIDISAKIPTKKDIRYCLIMLFVQGYKDWFFLPPLINQRPRRTKLQRRKLSQTRKSFASCSLPLHLDCTGCFIRQAHHRLRKQPFDHLCSSSPRHRMAYTSRMNLKRKGK
;
A
#
# COMPACT_ATOMS: atom_id res chain seq x y z
N MET A 1 -31.98 -51.73 -25.17
CA MET A 1 -31.66 -52.65 -24.06
C MET A 1 -31.23 -51.79 -22.87
N ALA A 2 -32.17 -51.13 -22.20
CA ALA A 2 -32.92 -51.57 -21.02
C ALA A 2 -32.11 -51.47 -19.70
N SER A 3 -32.35 -50.38 -18.95
CA SER A 3 -32.40 -50.33 -17.47
C SER A 3 -33.71 -50.98 -16.96
N PRO A 4 -34.09 -50.99 -15.66
CA PRO A 4 -33.41 -50.94 -14.35
C PRO A 4 -33.95 -52.05 -13.37
N ALA A 5 -33.55 -52.05 -12.08
CA ALA A 5 -34.39 -52.63 -11.01
C ALA A 5 -34.13 -52.00 -9.62
N VAL A 6 -35.22 -51.90 -8.86
CA VAL A 6 -35.47 -51.17 -7.59
C VAL A 6 -36.01 -52.16 -6.54
N ALA A 7 -35.98 -51.76 -5.26
CA ALA A 7 -36.76 -52.24 -4.09
C ALA A 7 -36.07 -53.28 -3.19
N THR A 8 -36.20 -53.32 -1.85
CA THR A 8 -37.34 -53.05 -0.94
C THR A 8 -36.93 -52.78 0.54
N ARG A 9 -37.93 -52.29 1.31
CA ARG A 9 -38.05 -51.85 2.72
C ARG A 9 -37.74 -52.86 3.86
N HIS A 10 -37.31 -52.29 5.02
CA HIS A 10 -37.65 -52.48 6.48
C HIS A 10 -38.23 -53.82 7.04
N PRO A 11 -37.94 -54.22 8.31
CA PRO A 11 -38.37 -53.50 9.53
C PRO A 11 -37.47 -53.53 10.78
N SER A 12 -37.78 -52.63 11.72
CA SER A 12 -37.27 -52.52 13.10
C SER A 12 -37.86 -53.58 14.05
N PRO A 13 -37.35 -53.69 15.29
CA PRO A 13 -38.24 -53.45 16.42
C PRO A 13 -37.64 -52.59 17.54
N SER A 14 -38.59 -51.95 18.22
CA SER A 14 -38.59 -50.95 19.28
C SER A 14 -38.40 -51.49 20.70
N PHE A 15 -38.12 -50.58 21.66
CA PHE A 15 -38.66 -50.44 23.04
C PHE A 15 -37.57 -49.93 24.02
N PHE A 16 -37.74 -49.02 25.00
CA PHE A 16 -38.87 -48.32 25.65
C PHE A 16 -38.34 -46.98 26.25
N GLY A 17 -39.16 -45.92 26.26
CA GLY A 17 -39.00 -44.74 27.15
C GLY A 17 -39.45 -45.04 28.60
N PRO A 18 -39.46 -44.06 29.53
CA PRO A 18 -40.41 -42.94 29.43
C PRO A 18 -39.98 -41.56 30.00
N ASP A 19 -40.50 -40.49 29.39
CA ASP A 19 -40.83 -39.16 29.95
C ASP A 19 -42.23 -39.26 30.67
N PRO A 20 -42.82 -38.33 31.48
CA PRO A 20 -42.72 -36.87 31.39
C PRO A 20 -42.92 -36.01 32.67
N ARG A 21 -42.63 -34.70 32.57
CA ARG A 21 -43.57 -33.63 33.04
C ARG A 21 -43.20 -32.20 32.61
N ARG A 22 -44.18 -31.58 31.94
CA ARG A 22 -44.37 -30.17 31.52
C ARG A 22 -44.04 -29.11 32.58
N ARG A 23 -43.56 -27.93 32.13
CA ARG A 23 -44.19 -26.61 32.44
C ARG A 23 -43.67 -25.44 31.57
N ARG A 24 -44.64 -24.84 30.86
CA ARG A 24 -44.87 -23.41 30.53
C ARG A 24 -43.77 -22.60 29.82
N GLY A 25 -44.18 -22.00 28.70
CA GLY A 25 -43.39 -21.07 27.91
C GLY A 25 -43.16 -19.72 28.56
N HIS A 26 -42.14 -19.06 28.02
CA HIS A 26 -41.87 -17.62 28.11
C HIS A 26 -41.43 -17.15 26.72
N SER A 27 -42.10 -16.14 26.18
CA SER A 27 -41.61 -15.33 25.05
C SER A 27 -40.28 -14.68 25.41
N PRO A 28 -39.33 -14.55 24.47
CA PRO A 28 -38.23 -13.61 24.67
C PRO A 28 -38.74 -12.21 24.36
N SER A 29 -39.07 -11.49 25.43
CA SER A 29 -39.25 -10.05 25.45
C SER A 29 -37.96 -9.34 25.02
N ASN A 30 -38.10 -8.38 24.10
CA ASN A 30 -37.24 -7.22 23.86
C ASN A 30 -36.05 -7.08 24.83
N LEU A 31 -34.88 -7.61 24.44
CA LEU A 31 -33.62 -7.10 24.98
C LEU A 31 -33.26 -5.84 24.21
N GLY A 32 -33.66 -4.70 24.78
CA GLY A 32 -33.11 -3.41 24.38
C GLY A 32 -31.60 -3.44 24.55
N PHE A 33 -30.88 -3.30 23.44
CA PHE A 33 -29.46 -2.98 23.45
C PHE A 33 -29.29 -1.66 24.20
N ARG A 34 -28.76 -1.72 25.43
CA ARG A 34 -28.31 -0.52 26.14
C ARG A 34 -27.18 0.09 25.30
N ARG A 35 -27.32 1.37 24.93
CA ARG A 35 -26.22 2.23 24.46
C ARG A 35 -25.12 2.27 25.53
N SER A 36 -24.21 1.30 25.53
CA SER A 36 -22.96 1.40 26.28
C SER A 36 -21.98 2.16 25.41
N GLY A 37 -21.63 3.39 25.80
CA GLY A 37 -20.51 4.10 25.18
C GLY A 37 -19.25 3.25 25.26
N LEU A 38 -18.56 3.10 24.14
CA LEU A 38 -17.28 2.41 24.07
C LEU A 38 -16.25 3.25 24.85
N GLN A 39 -15.79 2.78 26.01
CA GLN A 39 -14.79 3.47 26.82
C GLN A 39 -13.39 2.91 26.49
N LEU A 40 -12.76 3.45 25.45
CA LEU A 40 -11.39 3.05 25.07
C LEU A 40 -10.38 3.88 25.88
N LYS A 41 -9.66 3.23 26.79
CA LYS A 41 -8.51 3.84 27.49
C LYS A 41 -7.28 3.80 26.58
N VAL A 42 -6.97 4.92 25.93
CA VAL A 42 -5.67 5.13 25.28
C VAL A 42 -4.71 5.65 26.36
N THR A 43 -4.13 4.72 27.11
CA THR A 43 -2.97 5.02 27.96
C THR A 43 -1.76 5.30 27.07
N ALA A 44 -0.83 6.12 27.56
CA ALA A 44 0.48 6.38 26.96
C ALA A 44 1.31 5.08 26.85
N ILE A 45 0.95 4.18 25.95
CA ILE A 45 1.52 2.83 25.81
C ILE A 45 2.65 2.81 24.76
N PHE A 46 2.74 3.85 23.92
CA PHE A 46 3.83 4.03 22.95
C PHE A 46 5.02 4.80 23.55
N GLY A 47 5.57 4.36 24.70
CA GLY A 47 6.87 4.84 25.21
C GLY A 47 7.05 6.37 25.25
N TRP A 48 6.02 7.11 25.65
CA TRP A 48 5.99 8.57 25.65
C TRP A 48 6.94 9.15 26.72
N ILE A 49 7.72 10.18 26.35
CA ILE A 49 8.62 10.89 27.27
C ILE A 49 7.79 11.66 28.31
N LYS A 50 8.29 11.64 29.56
CA LYS A 50 7.76 12.27 30.78
C LYS A 50 7.13 13.66 30.53
N GLY A 51 5.80 13.74 30.67
CA GLY A 51 5.11 15.03 30.68
C GLY A 51 3.63 14.96 30.99
N ASP A 52 2.90 13.99 30.43
CA ASP A 52 1.45 13.89 30.66
C ASP A 52 0.97 12.42 30.64
N THR A 53 0.88 11.80 31.81
CA THR A 53 0.31 10.45 32.02
C THR A 53 -1.22 10.47 32.05
N ARG A 54 -1.86 11.25 31.19
CA ARG A 54 -3.32 11.25 31.07
C ARG A 54 -3.78 10.10 30.19
N THR A 55 -4.43 9.12 30.82
CA THR A 55 -5.27 8.15 30.13
C THR A 55 -6.34 8.93 29.35
N ARG A 56 -6.31 8.89 28.02
CA ARG A 56 -7.38 9.47 27.21
C ARG A 56 -8.54 8.48 27.21
N GLU A 57 -9.63 8.80 27.88
CA GLU A 57 -10.89 8.08 27.74
C GLU A 57 -11.55 8.55 26.44
N LEU A 58 -11.62 7.68 25.44
CA LEU A 58 -12.52 7.88 24.32
C LEU A 58 -13.93 7.59 24.81
N ASN A 59 -14.80 8.59 24.80
CA ASN A 59 -16.25 8.40 24.77
C ASN A 59 -16.70 8.67 23.33
N THR A 60 -16.76 7.63 22.50
CA THR A 60 -17.35 7.74 21.16
C THR A 60 -18.85 7.49 21.28
N SER A 61 -19.59 8.48 21.78
CA SER A 61 -21.05 8.47 21.64
C SER A 61 -21.39 8.55 20.15
N ALA A 62 -22.37 7.75 19.71
CA ALA A 62 -22.85 7.80 18.33
C ALA A 62 -23.37 9.21 18.01
N GLU A 63 -22.98 9.75 16.86
CA GLU A 63 -23.53 10.99 16.32
C GLU A 63 -24.69 10.69 15.38
N SER A 64 -25.76 11.47 15.48
CA SER A 64 -26.92 11.36 14.61
C SER A 64 -26.88 12.43 13.52
N TYR A 65 -27.17 12.01 12.28
CA TYR A 65 -27.23 12.85 11.10
C TYR A 65 -28.62 12.69 10.44
N THR A 66 -29.26 13.80 10.11
CA THR A 66 -30.56 13.78 9.41
C THR A 66 -30.33 13.86 7.90
N LEU A 67 -30.84 12.87 7.17
CA LEU A 67 -30.82 12.79 5.72
C LEU A 67 -32.13 13.34 5.15
N THR A 68 -32.03 14.20 4.14
CA THR A 68 -33.17 14.82 3.44
C THR A 68 -33.31 14.21 2.07
N GLY A 69 -34.50 13.72 1.69
CA GLY A 69 -34.72 13.12 0.36
C GLY A 69 -34.29 14.04 -0.80
N SER A 70 -33.85 13.45 -1.90
CA SER A 70 -33.65 14.16 -3.18
C SER A 70 -34.91 14.95 -3.53
N ALA A 71 -34.75 16.15 -4.09
CA ALA A 71 -35.85 17.05 -4.48
C ALA A 71 -36.85 16.45 -5.51
N SER A 72 -36.64 15.21 -5.96
CA SER A 72 -37.56 14.42 -6.79
C SER A 72 -38.56 13.55 -6.01
N GLU A 73 -38.42 13.39 -4.69
CA GLU A 73 -39.32 12.58 -3.85
C GLU A 73 -39.92 13.42 -2.72
N ALA A 74 -40.95 14.20 -3.06
CA ALA A 74 -41.60 15.18 -2.17
C ALA A 74 -42.43 14.59 -1.01
N ASP A 75 -42.31 13.31 -0.67
CA ASP A 75 -43.16 12.67 0.36
C ASP A 75 -42.43 11.69 1.31
N THR A 76 -41.09 11.75 1.37
CA THR A 76 -40.31 10.86 2.25
C THR A 76 -39.96 11.57 3.56
N LYS A 77 -40.41 11.02 4.70
CA LYS A 77 -39.98 11.46 6.03
C LYS A 77 -38.44 11.52 6.10
N PRO A 78 -37.86 12.52 6.78
CA PRO A 78 -36.41 12.60 6.96
C PRO A 78 -35.92 11.31 7.63
N ARG A 79 -34.82 10.74 7.10
CA ARG A 79 -34.20 9.51 7.64
C ARG A 79 -33.06 9.88 8.56
N GLU A 80 -33.00 9.29 9.74
CA GLU A 80 -31.86 9.45 10.66
C GLU A 80 -30.80 8.37 10.39
N VAL A 81 -29.54 8.80 10.30
CA VAL A 81 -28.38 7.90 10.28
C VAL A 81 -27.55 8.15 11.52
N SER A 82 -27.32 7.10 12.29
CA SER A 82 -26.39 7.12 13.41
C SER A 82 -25.01 6.64 12.96
N VAL A 83 -23.97 7.37 13.32
CA VAL A 83 -22.57 7.01 13.02
C VAL A 83 -21.85 6.72 14.33
N ALA A 84 -21.21 5.57 14.40
CA ALA A 84 -20.49 5.09 15.58
C ALA A 84 -19.11 4.55 15.21
N VAL A 85 -18.22 4.47 16.20
CA VAL A 85 -16.89 3.86 16.09
C VAL A 85 -16.90 2.50 16.81
N VAL A 86 -16.36 1.48 16.16
CA VAL A 86 -16.17 0.14 16.73
C VAL A 86 -14.69 -0.21 16.84
N SER A 87 -14.35 -1.03 17.83
CA SER A 87 -12.96 -1.38 18.18
C SER A 87 -12.38 -2.56 17.41
N SER A 88 -13.23 -3.34 16.74
CA SER A 88 -12.81 -4.42 15.85
C SER A 88 -13.79 -4.58 14.71
N ILE A 89 -13.32 -5.03 13.56
CA ILE A 89 -14.19 -5.43 12.46
C ILE A 89 -15.14 -6.59 12.85
N MET A 90 -14.77 -7.38 13.85
CA MET A 90 -15.60 -8.49 14.36
C MET A 90 -16.88 -7.98 15.06
N ASP A 91 -16.93 -6.71 15.43
CA ASP A 91 -18.12 -6.06 16.01
C ASP A 91 -19.20 -5.75 14.93
N ILE A 92 -18.90 -6.00 13.66
CA ILE A 92 -19.80 -5.82 12.52
C ILE A 92 -20.02 -7.17 11.85
N PRO A 93 -21.28 -7.61 11.62
CA PRO A 93 -21.56 -8.83 10.87
C PRO A 93 -20.92 -8.77 9.47
N SER A 94 -20.31 -9.87 9.03
CA SER A 94 -19.61 -9.92 7.74
C SER A 94 -20.53 -9.57 6.55
N ALA A 95 -21.76 -10.09 6.56
CA ALA A 95 -22.75 -9.79 5.53
C ALA A 95 -23.08 -8.29 5.44
N ASP A 96 -23.09 -7.59 6.57
CA ASP A 96 -23.38 -6.15 6.60
C ASP A 96 -22.22 -5.32 6.08
N TRP A 97 -21.00 -5.66 6.48
CA TRP A 97 -19.77 -5.03 5.98
C TRP A 97 -19.61 -5.26 4.49
N ASP A 98 -19.74 -6.51 4.05
CA ASP A 98 -19.50 -6.90 2.66
C ASP A 98 -20.55 -6.30 1.73
N ALA A 99 -21.80 -6.12 2.18
CA ALA A 99 -22.84 -5.40 1.44
C ALA A 99 -22.51 -3.91 1.19
N CYS A 100 -21.66 -3.29 2.02
CA CYS A 100 -21.14 -1.94 1.77
C CYS A 100 -19.92 -1.94 0.83
N SER A 101 -19.20 -3.06 0.74
CA SER A 101 -17.97 -3.19 -0.08
C SER A 101 -18.24 -3.39 -1.58
N VAL A 102 -19.48 -3.65 -1.96
CA VAL A 102 -19.92 -3.72 -3.36
C VAL A 102 -20.03 -2.31 -3.91
N ASP A 103 -19.31 -2.01 -4.99
CA ASP A 103 -19.41 -0.72 -5.66
C ASP A 103 -20.75 -0.64 -6.41
N SER A 104 -21.58 0.35 -6.08
CA SER A 104 -22.88 0.56 -6.72
C SER A 104 -22.74 0.97 -8.20
N VAL A 105 -21.62 1.60 -8.57
CA VAL A 105 -21.37 2.08 -9.94
C VAL A 105 -20.83 0.96 -10.83
N ASP A 106 -20.05 0.05 -10.25
CA ASP A 106 -19.45 -1.08 -10.94
C ASP A 106 -19.44 -2.31 -10.01
N PRO A 107 -20.58 -3.01 -9.88
CA PRO A 107 -20.71 -4.15 -8.97
C PRO A 107 -19.74 -5.29 -9.30
N ASP A 108 -19.29 -5.36 -10.55
CA ASP A 108 -18.34 -6.36 -11.03
C ASP A 108 -16.89 -6.00 -10.68
N ASN A 109 -16.59 -4.78 -10.22
CA ASN A 109 -15.27 -4.35 -9.75
C ASN A 109 -15.04 -4.68 -8.26
N PHE A 110 -15.29 -5.95 -7.92
CA PHE A 110 -15.07 -6.48 -6.57
C PHE A 110 -13.59 -6.38 -6.15
N ASN A 111 -13.34 -5.76 -4.98
CA ASN A 111 -12.01 -5.67 -4.39
C ASN A 111 -11.89 -6.59 -3.16
N PRO A 112 -11.10 -7.68 -3.23
CA PRO A 112 -11.05 -8.70 -2.17
C PRO A 112 -10.44 -8.15 -0.87
N PHE A 113 -9.67 -7.07 -0.93
CA PHE A 113 -9.00 -6.48 0.23
C PHE A 113 -9.92 -5.63 1.12
N LEU A 114 -11.11 -5.28 0.62
CA LEU A 114 -12.11 -4.52 1.36
C LEU A 114 -13.15 -5.40 2.05
N THR A 115 -13.07 -6.73 1.84
CA THR A 115 -13.98 -7.68 2.49
C THR A 115 -13.71 -7.82 3.97
N HIS A 116 -14.75 -8.20 4.70
CA HIS A 116 -14.67 -8.59 6.12
C HIS A 116 -13.68 -9.73 6.30
N ALA A 117 -13.71 -10.74 5.42
CA ALA A 117 -12.81 -11.89 5.45
C ALA A 117 -11.32 -11.49 5.43
N PHE A 118 -10.93 -10.57 4.56
CA PHE A 118 -9.53 -10.11 4.48
C PHE A 118 -9.13 -9.28 5.70
N LEU A 119 -9.93 -8.28 6.06
CA LEU A 119 -9.62 -7.36 7.14
C LEU A 119 -9.64 -8.05 8.52
N SER A 120 -10.62 -8.92 8.77
CA SER A 120 -10.64 -9.74 9.99
C SER A 120 -9.45 -10.68 10.09
N SER A 121 -8.95 -11.22 8.97
CA SER A 121 -7.74 -12.04 8.96
C SER A 121 -6.52 -11.26 9.45
N LEU A 122 -6.43 -9.95 9.21
CA LEU A 122 -5.33 -9.10 9.69
C LEU A 122 -5.44 -8.79 11.19
N GLU A 123 -6.64 -8.55 11.70
CA GLU A 123 -6.88 -8.27 13.12
C GLU A 123 -6.70 -9.53 13.97
N GLU A 124 -7.37 -10.62 13.62
CA GLU A 124 -7.34 -11.88 14.39
C GLU A 124 -5.95 -12.52 14.40
N SER A 125 -5.16 -12.33 13.35
CA SER A 125 -3.79 -12.86 13.28
C SER A 125 -2.78 -12.05 14.11
N GLY A 126 -3.19 -10.93 14.69
CA GLY A 126 -2.31 -9.98 15.37
C GLY A 126 -1.43 -9.15 14.42
N SER A 127 -1.75 -9.09 13.12
CA SER A 127 -0.96 -8.31 12.15
C SER A 127 -1.30 -6.81 12.20
N ALA A 128 -2.59 -6.46 12.16
CA ALA A 128 -3.07 -5.08 12.24
C ALA A 128 -3.81 -4.85 13.57
N VAL A 129 -3.04 -4.73 14.66
CA VAL A 129 -3.57 -4.56 16.02
C VAL A 129 -2.84 -3.43 16.76
N LYS A 130 -3.36 -3.03 17.92
CA LYS A 130 -2.80 -1.96 18.75
C LYS A 130 -1.30 -2.16 19.03
N GLU A 131 -0.89 -3.40 19.32
CA GLU A 131 0.47 -3.80 19.67
C GLU A 131 1.45 -3.57 18.51
N THR A 132 0.96 -3.66 17.26
CA THR A 132 1.74 -3.38 16.05
C THR A 132 1.58 -1.94 15.57
N GLY A 133 0.97 -1.06 16.38
CA GLY A 133 0.73 0.34 16.04
C GLY A 133 -0.42 0.56 15.06
N TRP A 134 -1.35 -0.39 14.97
CA TRP A 134 -2.55 -0.38 14.14
C TRP A 134 -3.80 -0.58 15.02
N LEU A 135 -4.14 0.38 15.87
CA LEU A 135 -5.35 0.26 16.70
C LEU A 135 -6.60 0.42 15.82
N PRO A 136 -7.49 -0.58 15.68
CA PRO A 136 -8.69 -0.44 14.87
C PRO A 136 -9.70 0.51 15.52
N LEU A 137 -10.30 1.37 14.70
CA LEU A 137 -11.35 2.35 15.06
C LEU A 137 -12.35 2.47 13.90
N HIS A 138 -12.86 1.35 13.39
CA HIS A 138 -13.74 1.37 12.20
C HIS A 138 -14.98 2.24 12.45
N VAL A 139 -15.39 2.99 11.43
CA VAL A 139 -16.61 3.80 11.50
C VAL A 139 -17.73 3.01 10.85
N VAL A 140 -18.91 3.02 11.46
CA VAL A 140 -20.12 2.36 10.97
C VAL A 140 -21.30 3.33 11.03
N ALA A 141 -22.01 3.47 9.92
CA ALA A 141 -23.25 4.21 9.79
C ALA A 141 -24.44 3.23 9.75
N ARG A 142 -25.45 3.46 10.58
CA ARG A 142 -26.70 2.69 10.63
C ARG A 142 -27.90 3.58 10.41
N ASP A 143 -28.89 3.09 9.68
CA ASP A 143 -30.19 3.75 9.56
C ASP A 143 -31.08 3.52 10.79
N GLU A 144 -32.30 4.06 10.77
CA GLU A 144 -33.31 3.92 11.83
C GLU A 144 -33.71 2.47 12.13
N ASN A 145 -33.49 1.55 11.18
CA ASN A 145 -33.77 0.12 11.34
C ASN A 145 -32.54 -0.65 11.83
N GLU A 146 -31.50 0.04 12.31
CA GLU A 146 -30.20 -0.52 12.69
C GLU A 146 -29.45 -1.22 11.54
N THR A 147 -29.87 -0.98 10.30
CA THR A 147 -29.24 -1.56 9.12
C THR A 147 -27.97 -0.79 8.80
N VAL A 148 -26.84 -1.49 8.62
CA VAL A 148 -25.57 -0.86 8.25
C VAL A 148 -25.68 -0.29 6.83
N VAL A 149 -25.55 1.03 6.69
CA VAL A 149 -25.64 1.73 5.39
C VAL A 149 -24.28 2.26 4.91
N GLY A 150 -23.26 2.26 5.78
CA GLY A 150 -21.90 2.55 5.38
C GLY A 150 -20.87 2.17 6.44
N VAL A 151 -19.65 1.89 5.99
CA VAL A 151 -18.52 1.53 6.86
C VAL A 151 -17.21 2.17 6.35
N VAL A 152 -16.26 2.40 7.25
CA VAL A 152 -14.92 2.90 6.94
C VAL A 152 -13.89 2.05 7.66
N PRO A 153 -12.99 1.32 6.96
CA PRO A 153 -11.79 0.78 7.58
C PRO A 153 -10.92 1.94 8.07
N LEU A 154 -10.75 2.07 9.38
CA LEU A 154 -10.05 3.18 10.01
C LEU A 154 -9.20 2.67 11.17
N TYR A 155 -7.97 3.16 11.25
CA TYR A 155 -6.99 2.78 12.27
C TYR A 155 -6.35 4.02 12.88
N LEU A 156 -6.13 4.01 14.19
CA LEU A 156 -5.26 4.95 14.88
C LEU A 156 -3.82 4.44 14.82
N LYS A 157 -2.96 5.19 14.14
CA LYS A 157 -1.59 4.80 13.84
C LYS A 157 -0.59 5.50 14.74
N SER A 158 0.36 4.75 15.31
CA SER A 158 1.51 5.29 16.05
C SER A 158 2.79 5.43 15.22
N HIS A 159 2.73 5.06 13.93
CA HIS A 159 3.81 5.19 12.94
C HIS A 159 3.25 5.06 11.51
N SER A 160 4.02 5.46 10.49
CA SER A 160 3.63 5.33 9.07
C SER A 160 3.97 4.02 8.38
N ARG A 161 4.57 3.05 9.09
CA ARG A 161 4.91 1.75 8.50
C ARG A 161 3.66 0.98 8.06
N GLY A 162 3.67 0.49 6.82
CA GLY A 162 2.65 -0.38 6.23
C GLY A 162 1.50 0.33 5.51
N GLU A 163 1.50 1.66 5.40
CA GLU A 163 0.44 2.43 4.71
C GLU A 163 0.77 2.76 3.24
N PHE A 164 2.03 2.59 2.83
CA PHE A 164 2.54 2.75 1.46
C PHE A 164 2.36 4.13 0.80
N VAL A 165 1.96 5.14 1.56
CA VAL A 165 2.07 6.55 1.19
C VAL A 165 3.04 7.18 2.19
N PHE A 166 4.26 7.45 1.74
CA PHE A 166 5.35 7.85 2.61
C PHE A 166 5.20 9.31 3.02
N ASP A 167 5.10 9.54 4.32
CA ASP A 167 4.95 10.86 4.96
C ASP A 167 5.97 11.08 6.09
N GLN A 168 7.07 10.31 6.12
CA GLN A 168 8.11 10.49 7.13
C GLN A 168 8.66 11.92 7.13
N SER A 169 8.79 12.54 5.96
CA SER A 169 9.21 13.94 5.85
C SER A 169 8.22 14.91 6.49
N TRP A 170 6.92 14.59 6.50
CA TRP A 170 5.91 15.39 7.20
C TRP A 170 6.02 15.18 8.70
N ALA A 171 6.23 13.95 9.16
CA ALA A 171 6.46 13.65 10.57
C ALA A 171 7.71 14.37 11.12
N GLU A 172 8.82 14.32 10.36
CA GLU A 172 10.06 15.05 10.68
C GLU A 172 9.83 16.56 10.75
N ALA A 173 9.05 17.12 9.82
CA ALA A 173 8.67 18.52 9.86
C ALA A 173 7.90 18.84 11.15
N TYR A 174 6.86 18.07 11.51
CA TYR A 174 6.12 18.25 12.77
C TYR A 174 7.06 18.27 13.99
N TYR A 175 7.96 17.30 14.09
CA TYR A 175 8.92 17.22 15.20
C TYR A 175 9.89 18.39 15.23
N SER A 176 10.31 18.90 14.08
CA SER A 176 11.20 20.07 14.01
C SER A 176 10.57 21.35 14.57
N TYR A 177 9.23 21.43 14.60
CA TYR A 177 8.45 22.50 15.22
C TYR A 177 7.96 22.17 16.63
N GLY A 178 8.40 21.05 17.22
CA GLY A 178 8.00 20.64 18.56
C GLY A 178 6.56 20.11 18.66
N LEU A 179 5.95 19.74 17.54
CA LEU A 179 4.63 19.09 17.51
C LEU A 179 4.76 17.58 17.33
N GLU A 180 3.74 16.85 17.78
CA GLU A 180 3.66 15.41 17.61
C GLU A 180 2.88 15.06 16.35
N TYR A 181 3.50 14.30 15.45
CA TYR A 181 2.82 13.78 14.25
C TYR A 181 1.98 12.53 14.52
N TYR A 182 2.35 11.72 15.51
CA TYR A 182 1.59 10.54 15.89
C TYR A 182 0.94 10.75 17.28
N PRO A 183 -0.22 10.14 17.55
CA PRO A 183 -0.96 9.30 16.61
C PRO A 183 -1.69 10.12 15.52
N LYS A 184 -1.97 9.45 14.41
CA LYS A 184 -2.77 9.95 13.30
C LYS A 184 -3.86 8.94 12.94
N LEU A 185 -4.95 9.41 12.31
CA LEU A 185 -5.99 8.52 11.77
C LEU A 185 -5.64 8.11 10.34
N GLN A 186 -5.85 6.84 10.03
CA GLN A 186 -5.51 6.26 8.74
C GLN A 186 -6.65 5.35 8.25
N SER A 187 -7.32 5.76 7.17
CA SER A 187 -8.20 4.89 6.40
C SER A 187 -7.43 4.29 5.23
N CYS A 188 -7.21 2.97 5.30
CA CYS A 188 -6.54 2.20 4.26
C CYS A 188 -6.82 0.71 4.42
N VAL A 189 -6.37 -0.08 3.44
CA VAL A 189 -6.14 -1.51 3.64
C VAL A 189 -4.74 -1.68 4.25
N PRO A 190 -4.61 -2.28 5.45
CA PRO A 190 -3.29 -2.48 6.06
C PRO A 190 -2.35 -3.30 5.17
N PHE A 191 -1.09 -2.88 5.13
CA PHE A 191 0.01 -3.57 4.44
C PHE A 191 -0.18 -3.78 2.93
N THR A 192 -1.16 -3.12 2.32
CA THR A 192 -1.58 -3.43 0.95
C THR A 192 -1.91 -2.14 0.16
N PRO A 193 -1.06 -1.69 -0.78
CA PRO A 193 -1.25 -0.45 -1.52
C PRO A 193 -2.23 -0.62 -2.68
N VAL A 194 -3.49 -0.92 -2.41
CA VAL A 194 -4.48 -1.24 -3.46
C VAL A 194 -5.38 -0.05 -3.70
N THR A 195 -5.60 0.31 -4.96
CA THR A 195 -6.63 1.31 -5.26
C THR A 195 -8.02 0.71 -5.05
N GLY A 196 -8.92 1.46 -4.43
CA GLY A 196 -10.31 1.06 -4.23
C GLY A 196 -10.99 1.95 -3.21
N GLN A 197 -12.29 1.71 -2.98
CA GLN A 197 -13.06 2.51 -2.05
C GLN A 197 -12.47 2.48 -0.61
N ARG A 198 -12.63 3.57 0.13
CA ARG A 198 -12.25 3.66 1.55
C ARG A 198 -13.40 4.10 2.44
N ILE A 199 -14.37 4.79 1.88
CA ILE A 199 -15.65 5.09 2.50
C ILE A 199 -16.67 4.23 1.78
N LEU A 200 -16.98 3.08 2.36
CA LEU A 200 -17.80 2.04 1.75
C LEU A 200 -19.26 2.35 2.08
N VAL A 201 -20.07 2.65 1.07
CA VAL A 201 -21.47 3.04 1.27
C VAL A 201 -22.36 2.11 0.47
N ARG A 202 -23.32 1.49 1.17
CA ARG A 202 -24.30 0.59 0.57
C ARG A 202 -25.10 1.33 -0.50
N ASP A 203 -25.45 0.63 -1.57
CA ASP A 203 -26.26 1.20 -2.64
C ASP A 203 -27.66 1.52 -2.13
N THR A 204 -27.92 2.81 -1.89
CA THR A 204 -29.18 3.32 -1.37
C THR A 204 -29.48 4.67 -2.04
N PRO A 205 -30.75 5.11 -2.13
CA PRO A 205 -31.10 6.40 -2.74
C PRO A 205 -30.44 7.63 -2.09
N TYR A 206 -29.90 7.48 -0.87
CA TYR A 206 -29.27 8.53 -0.07
C TYR A 206 -27.77 8.29 0.14
N ARG A 207 -27.16 7.46 -0.72
CA ARG A 207 -25.73 7.11 -0.69
C ARG A 207 -24.80 8.31 -0.53
N ASP A 208 -24.99 9.37 -1.32
CA ASP A 208 -24.13 10.56 -1.26
C ASP A 208 -24.23 11.30 0.08
N GLN A 209 -25.41 11.32 0.70
CA GLN A 209 -25.59 11.95 2.02
C GLN A 209 -24.97 11.11 3.14
N VAL A 210 -25.00 9.77 3.03
CA VAL A 210 -24.28 8.88 3.96
C VAL A 210 -22.78 9.06 3.81
N PHE A 211 -22.28 9.19 2.58
CA PHE A 211 -20.87 9.50 2.32
C PHE A 211 -20.45 10.81 3.00
N GLU A 212 -21.21 11.89 2.81
CA GLU A 212 -20.98 13.20 3.45
C GLU A 212 -21.00 13.10 4.98
N ALA A 213 -21.98 12.36 5.55
CA ALA A 213 -22.06 12.13 7.00
C ALA A 213 -20.83 11.39 7.53
N LEU A 214 -20.34 10.37 6.82
CA LEU A 214 -19.12 9.64 7.18
C LEU A 214 -17.88 10.54 7.10
N VAL A 215 -17.74 11.36 6.06
CA VAL A 215 -16.63 12.32 5.93
C VAL A 215 -16.64 13.33 7.08
N LYS A 216 -17.81 13.85 7.43
CA LYS A 216 -17.98 14.77 8.56
C LYS A 216 -17.62 14.10 9.89
N GLU A 217 -18.06 12.87 10.13
CA GLU A 217 -17.67 12.14 11.34
C GLU A 217 -16.16 11.89 11.40
N LEU A 218 -15.51 11.53 10.28
CA LEU A 218 -14.06 11.33 10.25
C LEU A 218 -13.30 12.60 10.66
N LYS A 219 -13.72 13.78 10.19
CA LYS A 219 -13.16 15.09 10.60
C LYS A 219 -13.47 15.40 12.07
N SER A 220 -14.70 15.14 12.51
CA SER A 220 -15.15 15.28 13.90
C SER A 220 -14.29 14.44 14.84
N LEU A 221 -14.09 13.16 14.50
CA LEU A 221 -13.25 12.22 15.22
C LEU A 221 -11.79 12.68 15.30
N THR A 222 -11.24 13.21 14.21
CA THR A 222 -9.88 13.79 14.19
C THR A 222 -9.73 14.88 15.27
N THR A 223 -10.74 15.75 15.38
CA THR A 223 -10.78 16.83 16.38
C THR A 223 -10.98 16.28 17.79
N LYS A 224 -11.96 15.39 18.00
CA LYS A 224 -12.28 14.79 19.31
C LYS A 224 -11.10 14.03 19.89
N LEU A 225 -10.38 13.26 19.07
CA LEU A 225 -9.21 12.47 19.50
C LEU A 225 -7.96 13.31 19.71
N LYS A 226 -7.96 14.57 19.24
CA LYS A 226 -6.80 15.47 19.25
C LYS A 226 -5.58 14.79 18.63
N VAL A 227 -5.78 14.24 17.44
CA VAL A 227 -4.73 13.66 16.60
C VAL A 227 -4.24 14.71 15.61
N SER A 228 -3.04 14.55 15.08
CA SER A 228 -2.40 15.50 14.16
C SER A 228 -3.16 15.62 12.83
N SER A 229 -3.64 14.49 12.30
CA SER A 229 -4.15 14.37 10.94
C SER A 229 -5.03 13.13 10.75
N LEU A 230 -5.75 13.15 9.62
CA LEU A 230 -6.49 12.04 9.04
C LEU A 230 -6.02 11.83 7.60
N HIS A 231 -5.77 10.58 7.23
CA HIS A 231 -5.33 10.22 5.89
C HIS A 231 -6.20 9.11 5.30
N ILE A 232 -6.57 9.28 4.04
CA ILE A 232 -7.28 8.28 3.24
C ILE A 232 -6.35 7.93 2.07
N THR A 233 -5.80 6.71 2.05
CA THR A 233 -4.78 6.32 1.07
C THR A 233 -5.27 5.27 0.08
N PHE A 234 -4.92 5.49 -1.19
CA PHE A 234 -5.40 4.75 -2.35
C PHE A 234 -6.95 4.72 -2.49
N PRO A 235 -7.69 5.82 -2.24
CA PRO A 235 -9.10 5.88 -2.59
C PRO A 235 -9.29 5.77 -4.10
N SER A 236 -10.52 5.51 -4.52
CA SER A 236 -10.92 5.63 -5.93
C SER A 236 -10.78 7.07 -6.43
N GLU A 237 -10.68 7.26 -7.74
CA GLU A 237 -10.64 8.61 -8.34
C GLU A 237 -11.91 9.42 -8.05
N GLY A 238 -13.06 8.75 -8.01
CA GLY A 238 -14.34 9.35 -7.65
C GLY A 238 -14.34 9.88 -6.22
N GLU A 239 -13.88 9.09 -5.25
CA GLU A 239 -13.73 9.54 -3.86
C GLU A 239 -12.67 10.64 -3.72
N PHE A 240 -11.53 10.52 -4.41
CA PHE A 240 -10.49 11.55 -4.43
C PHE A 240 -11.07 12.90 -4.85
N SER A 241 -11.87 12.91 -5.91
CA SER A 241 -12.55 14.10 -6.41
C SER A 241 -13.56 14.66 -5.39
N LYS A 242 -14.42 13.81 -4.79
CA LYS A 242 -15.40 14.24 -3.77
C LYS A 242 -14.74 14.78 -2.50
N LEU A 243 -13.67 14.14 -2.02
CA LEU A 243 -12.97 14.53 -0.80
C LEU A 243 -12.28 15.90 -0.91
N LYS A 244 -11.94 16.32 -2.13
CA LYS A 244 -11.37 17.65 -2.39
C LYS A 244 -12.29 18.77 -1.90
N ASP A 245 -13.60 18.61 -2.08
CA ASP A 245 -14.60 19.61 -1.68
C ASP A 245 -14.81 19.65 -0.16
N SER A 246 -14.25 18.68 0.56
CA SER A 246 -14.29 18.55 2.03
C SER A 246 -13.02 19.01 2.75
N GLU A 247 -12.22 19.88 2.11
CA GLU A 247 -10.96 20.45 2.63
C GLU A 247 -9.79 19.45 2.76
N PHE A 248 -9.88 18.26 2.15
CA PHE A 248 -8.74 17.35 2.11
C PHE A 248 -7.72 17.81 1.08
N LEU A 249 -6.47 17.91 1.51
CA LEU A 249 -5.32 18.08 0.61
C LEU A 249 -5.16 16.84 -0.27
N GLN A 250 -4.98 17.08 -1.55
CA GLN A 250 -4.93 16.05 -2.58
C GLN A 250 -3.47 15.75 -2.94
N ARG A 251 -3.08 14.48 -2.88
CA ARG A 251 -1.77 13.99 -3.31
C ARG A 251 -1.95 12.90 -4.36
N ILE A 252 -1.12 12.94 -5.39
CA ILE A 252 -1.04 11.86 -6.38
C ILE A 252 0.26 11.09 -6.23
N GLY A 253 0.18 9.79 -6.49
CA GLY A 253 1.31 8.88 -6.61
C GLY A 253 1.29 8.16 -7.96
N MET A 254 2.10 7.11 -8.05
CA MET A 254 2.19 6.29 -9.25
C MET A 254 2.34 4.82 -8.87
N GLN A 255 1.65 3.96 -9.61
CA GLN A 255 1.84 2.52 -9.63
C GLN A 255 2.00 2.04 -11.06
N TYR A 256 2.10 0.71 -11.24
CA TYR A 256 2.22 0.09 -12.55
C TYR A 256 1.20 -1.02 -12.70
N HIS A 257 0.31 -0.90 -13.68
CA HIS A 257 -0.71 -1.90 -13.98
C HIS A 257 -0.52 -2.44 -15.39
N TRP A 258 -0.75 -3.73 -15.57
CA TRP A 258 -0.88 -4.33 -16.89
C TRP A 258 -2.37 -4.34 -17.25
N ARG A 259 -2.72 -3.95 -18.47
CA ARG A 259 -4.08 -3.93 -18.98
C ARG A 259 -4.26 -5.03 -20.02
N ASN A 260 -5.33 -5.79 -19.88
CA ASN A 260 -5.77 -6.77 -20.85
C ASN A 260 -6.52 -6.04 -21.98
N ARG A 261 -6.19 -6.35 -23.23
CA ARG A 261 -6.91 -5.87 -24.43
C ARG A 261 -7.65 -7.03 -25.08
N ASP A 262 -8.33 -7.82 -24.23
CA ASP A 262 -9.03 -9.05 -24.61
C ASP A 262 -8.12 -10.08 -25.30
N TYR A 263 -6.88 -10.19 -24.83
CA TYR A 263 -5.93 -11.17 -25.36
C TYR A 263 -6.43 -12.58 -25.09
N ARG A 264 -6.30 -13.48 -26.07
CA ARG A 264 -6.65 -14.91 -25.92
C ARG A 264 -5.48 -15.74 -25.42
N SER A 265 -4.26 -15.20 -25.51
CA SER A 265 -3.04 -15.86 -25.06
C SER A 265 -1.94 -14.87 -24.70
N PHE A 266 -0.96 -15.34 -23.94
CA PHE A 266 0.22 -14.54 -23.62
C PHE A 266 1.00 -14.11 -24.88
N ASP A 267 1.02 -14.93 -25.93
CA ASP A 267 1.71 -14.59 -27.18
C ASP A 267 1.01 -13.46 -27.96
N GLU A 268 -0.32 -13.36 -27.90
CA GLU A 268 -1.06 -12.21 -28.45
C GLU A 268 -0.66 -10.92 -27.73
N PHE A 269 -0.61 -10.93 -26.40
CA PHE A 269 -0.08 -9.80 -25.61
C PHE A 269 1.34 -9.39 -26.08
N LEU A 270 2.23 -10.35 -26.31
CA LEU A 270 3.59 -10.03 -26.77
C LEU A 270 3.63 -9.39 -28.16
N MET A 271 2.61 -9.59 -29.01
CA MET A 271 2.56 -8.98 -30.34
C MET A 271 2.39 -7.47 -30.27
N ASP A 272 1.79 -6.93 -29.21
CA ASP A 272 1.61 -5.49 -28.99
C ASP A 272 2.88 -4.77 -28.51
N LEU A 273 3.86 -5.54 -28.03
CA LEU A 273 5.14 -5.00 -27.59
C LEU A 273 6.10 -4.73 -28.76
N LYS A 274 6.98 -3.73 -28.57
CA LYS A 274 8.14 -3.47 -29.43
C LYS A 274 9.01 -4.73 -29.52
N GLN A 275 9.52 -5.06 -30.71
CA GLN A 275 10.24 -6.32 -30.97
C GLN A 275 11.37 -6.64 -29.96
N PRO A 276 12.24 -5.69 -29.55
CA PRO A 276 13.28 -5.98 -28.56
C PRO A 276 12.71 -6.38 -27.19
N LYS A 277 11.57 -5.81 -26.79
CA LYS A 277 10.91 -6.11 -25.51
C LYS A 277 10.31 -7.51 -25.53
N ARG A 278 9.55 -7.83 -26.58
CA ARG A 278 9.04 -9.19 -26.82
C ARG A 278 10.16 -10.23 -26.82
N LYS A 279 11.26 -9.97 -27.54
CA LYS A 279 12.42 -10.88 -27.61
C LYS A 279 13.01 -11.12 -26.21
N ASN A 280 13.16 -10.07 -25.40
CA ASN A 280 13.70 -10.20 -24.06
C ASN A 280 12.79 -11.03 -23.14
N ILE A 281 11.49 -10.76 -23.12
CA ILE A 281 10.52 -11.52 -22.30
C ILE A 281 10.59 -13.01 -22.65
N ARG A 282 10.59 -13.36 -23.95
CA ARG A 282 10.72 -14.77 -24.39
C ARG A 282 12.04 -15.41 -23.92
N GLN A 283 13.15 -14.65 -23.91
CA GLN A 283 14.43 -15.16 -23.41
C GLN A 283 14.44 -15.33 -21.89
N GLU A 284 13.77 -14.46 -21.14
CA GLU A 284 13.61 -14.58 -19.70
C GLU A 284 12.79 -15.82 -19.33
N ARG A 285 11.62 -16.03 -19.96
CA ARG A 285 10.76 -17.21 -19.70
C ARG A 285 11.46 -18.53 -20.03
N LYS A 286 12.20 -18.59 -21.15
CA LYS A 286 12.96 -19.80 -21.56
C LYS A 286 13.99 -20.28 -20.55
N LYS A 287 14.52 -19.38 -19.69
CA LYS A 287 15.51 -19.75 -18.67
C LYS A 287 14.90 -20.54 -17.52
N ILE A 288 13.59 -20.43 -17.28
CA ILE A 288 12.93 -21.08 -16.14
C ILE A 288 13.01 -22.62 -16.26
N PRO A 289 12.47 -23.26 -17.32
CA PRO A 289 12.60 -24.71 -17.47
C PRO A 289 14.05 -25.17 -17.68
N ALA A 290 14.92 -24.34 -18.28
CA ALA A 290 16.34 -24.66 -18.43
C ALA A 290 17.10 -24.76 -17.10
N GLN A 291 16.51 -24.26 -16.01
CA GLN A 291 17.00 -24.36 -14.63
C GLN A 291 16.24 -25.45 -13.84
N ASN A 292 15.55 -26.38 -14.52
CA ASN A 292 14.72 -27.42 -13.90
C ASN A 292 13.60 -26.90 -12.98
N LEU A 293 13.16 -25.65 -13.19
CA LEU A 293 12.05 -25.07 -12.45
C LEU A 293 10.73 -25.41 -13.10
N LYS A 294 9.77 -25.87 -12.30
CA LYS A 294 8.37 -26.05 -12.69
C LYS A 294 7.54 -24.97 -12.00
N MET A 295 6.73 -24.26 -12.79
CA MET A 295 5.78 -23.27 -12.25
C MET A 295 4.41 -23.90 -12.10
N LYS A 296 3.77 -23.69 -10.96
CA LYS A 296 2.38 -24.10 -10.69
C LYS A 296 1.58 -22.90 -10.20
N ARG A 297 0.29 -22.84 -10.55
CA ARG A 297 -0.66 -21.86 -10.03
C ARG A 297 -1.69 -22.66 -9.22
N LEU A 298 -1.65 -22.51 -7.90
CA LEU A 298 -2.57 -23.17 -6.98
C LEU A 298 -3.66 -22.19 -6.59
N ARG A 299 -4.92 -22.62 -6.56
CA ARG A 299 -6.07 -21.80 -6.19
C ARG A 299 -6.98 -22.53 -5.21
N GLY A 300 -7.59 -21.78 -4.29
CA GLY A 300 -8.63 -22.31 -3.41
C GLY A 300 -8.15 -23.54 -2.64
N ASP A 301 -8.88 -24.65 -2.80
CA ASP A 301 -8.61 -25.91 -2.11
C ASP A 301 -7.32 -26.60 -2.54
N GLU A 302 -6.72 -26.26 -3.68
CA GLU A 302 -5.39 -26.72 -4.08
C GLU A 302 -4.30 -26.19 -3.12
N ILE A 303 -4.54 -25.05 -2.46
CA ILE A 303 -3.60 -24.45 -1.52
C ILE A 303 -3.73 -25.11 -0.14
N LYS A 304 -3.00 -26.21 0.04
CA LYS A 304 -2.88 -26.91 1.32
C LYS A 304 -2.07 -26.14 2.39
N SER A 305 -2.28 -26.50 3.66
CA SER A 305 -1.59 -25.93 4.84
C SER A 305 -0.05 -25.86 4.70
N GLU A 306 0.56 -26.88 4.10
CA GLU A 306 2.02 -26.92 3.88
C GLU A 306 2.53 -25.82 2.94
N HIS A 307 1.70 -25.37 2.01
CA HIS A 307 2.03 -24.26 1.12
C HIS A 307 2.08 -22.95 1.90
N TRP A 308 1.17 -22.73 2.86
CA TRP A 308 1.19 -21.53 3.72
C TRP A 308 2.42 -21.48 4.61
N ASP A 309 2.80 -22.62 5.19
CA ASP A 309 4.01 -22.72 6.00
C ASP A 309 5.28 -22.46 5.22
N THR A 310 5.31 -22.96 3.99
CA THR A 310 6.43 -22.75 3.08
C THR A 310 6.47 -21.31 2.57
N PHE A 311 5.31 -20.73 2.23
CA PHE A 311 5.21 -19.34 1.81
C PHE A 311 5.57 -18.36 2.94
N TYR A 312 5.25 -18.66 4.19
CA TYR A 312 5.66 -17.82 5.31
C TYR A 312 7.19 -17.74 5.43
N LYS A 313 7.91 -18.83 5.15
CA LYS A 313 9.38 -18.81 5.10
C LYS A 313 9.89 -17.92 3.97
N PHE A 314 9.23 -17.96 2.81
CA PHE A 314 9.55 -17.10 1.66
C PHE A 314 9.36 -15.62 2.01
N TYR A 315 8.20 -15.29 2.57
CA TYR A 315 7.87 -13.95 3.03
C TYR A 315 8.88 -13.42 4.04
N ARG A 316 9.19 -14.23 5.07
CA ARG A 316 10.19 -13.91 6.10
C ARG A 316 11.56 -13.61 5.51
N ASN A 317 12.02 -14.43 4.56
CA ASN A 317 13.29 -14.21 3.88
C ASN A 317 13.30 -12.87 3.10
N THR A 318 12.21 -12.54 2.40
CA THR A 318 12.08 -11.24 1.73
C THR A 318 12.12 -10.08 2.73
N THR A 319 11.42 -10.19 3.86
CA THR A 319 11.40 -9.13 4.89
C THR A 319 12.76 -8.94 5.56
N ASP A 320 13.44 -10.04 5.91
CA ASP A 320 14.74 -10.02 6.59
C ASP A 320 15.81 -9.37 5.70
N ASN A 321 15.74 -9.58 4.38
CA ASN A 321 16.72 -9.04 3.43
C ASN A 321 16.51 -7.56 3.05
N HIS A 322 15.35 -6.96 3.29
CA HIS A 322 15.03 -5.63 2.75
C HIS A 322 14.43 -4.63 3.77
N TRP A 323 13.70 -5.08 4.80
CA TRP A 323 12.80 -4.20 5.57
C TRP A 323 12.85 -4.38 7.10
N GLY A 324 13.56 -5.39 7.61
CA GLY A 324 13.54 -5.71 9.04
C GLY A 324 12.28 -6.51 9.44
N ARG A 325 11.56 -6.09 10.50
CA ARG A 325 10.49 -6.90 11.12
C ARG A 325 9.32 -7.16 10.15
N PRO A 326 8.83 -8.41 10.03
CA PRO A 326 7.66 -8.72 9.23
C PRO A 326 6.39 -8.09 9.82
N TYR A 327 5.48 -7.66 8.95
CA TYR A 327 4.15 -7.17 9.34
C TYR A 327 3.14 -8.31 9.51
N LEU A 328 3.20 -9.30 8.62
CA LEU A 328 2.24 -10.39 8.54
C LEU A 328 2.72 -11.58 9.36
N THR A 329 1.84 -12.15 10.18
CA THR A 329 2.15 -13.33 10.99
C THR A 329 1.98 -14.61 10.18
N ARG A 330 2.48 -15.74 10.68
CA ARG A 330 2.22 -17.04 10.05
C ARG A 330 0.72 -17.32 9.99
N GLU A 331 0.02 -17.01 11.08
CA GLU A 331 -1.42 -17.22 11.25
C GLU A 331 -2.25 -16.45 10.21
N PHE A 332 -1.81 -15.25 9.82
CA PHE A 332 -2.47 -14.47 8.76
C PHE A 332 -2.61 -15.28 7.46
N PHE A 333 -1.57 -15.99 7.04
CA PHE A 333 -1.59 -16.75 5.77
C PHE A 333 -2.56 -17.93 5.81
N HIS A 334 -2.65 -18.62 6.95
CA HIS A 334 -3.61 -19.71 7.14
C HIS A 334 -5.06 -19.18 7.14
N ARG A 335 -5.33 -18.10 7.89
CA ARG A 335 -6.66 -17.44 7.92
C ARG A 335 -7.07 -16.91 6.56
N LEU A 336 -6.12 -16.34 5.81
CA LEU A 336 -6.36 -15.85 4.46
C LEU A 336 -6.86 -16.99 3.56
N GLY A 337 -6.18 -18.16 3.58
CA GLY A 337 -6.61 -19.32 2.82
C GLY A 337 -7.99 -19.84 3.24
N GLU A 338 -8.23 -19.95 4.56
CA GLU A 338 -9.50 -20.43 5.12
C GLU A 338 -10.69 -19.53 4.75
N LYS A 339 -10.54 -18.21 4.88
CA LYS A 339 -11.64 -17.26 4.74
C LYS A 339 -11.87 -16.79 3.29
N MET A 340 -10.84 -16.77 2.46
CA MET A 340 -10.92 -16.20 1.10
C MET A 340 -10.99 -17.26 -0.01
N GLY A 341 -10.63 -18.52 0.27
CA GLY A 341 -10.78 -19.66 -0.64
C GLY A 341 -10.34 -19.36 -2.08
N ASP A 342 -11.27 -19.50 -3.03
CA ASP A 342 -11.04 -19.32 -4.47
C ASP A 342 -10.67 -17.89 -4.89
N LYS A 343 -10.68 -16.92 -3.98
CA LYS A 343 -10.17 -15.57 -4.22
C LYS A 343 -8.66 -15.47 -4.01
N VAL A 344 -7.99 -16.56 -3.64
CA VAL A 344 -6.55 -16.60 -3.43
C VAL A 344 -5.88 -17.47 -4.50
N MET A 345 -4.79 -16.95 -5.08
CA MET A 345 -3.94 -17.70 -6.00
C MET A 345 -2.48 -17.63 -5.54
N LEU A 346 -1.88 -18.80 -5.40
CA LEU A 346 -0.47 -18.95 -5.08
C LEU A 346 0.28 -19.48 -6.31
N ILE A 347 1.16 -18.66 -6.87
CA ILE A 347 2.07 -19.08 -7.94
C ILE A 347 3.31 -19.64 -7.25
N VAL A 348 3.62 -20.91 -7.46
CA VAL A 348 4.72 -21.61 -6.79
C VAL A 348 5.73 -22.10 -7.81
N ALA A 349 7.01 -21.99 -7.45
CA ALA A 349 8.12 -22.55 -8.20
C ALA A 349 8.68 -23.77 -7.48
N GLU A 350 8.82 -24.87 -8.20
CA GLU A 350 9.38 -26.12 -7.72
C GLU A 350 10.71 -26.43 -8.40
N HIS A 351 11.70 -26.87 -7.61
CA HIS A 351 12.96 -27.42 -8.07
C HIS A 351 13.20 -28.73 -7.32
N ASP A 352 13.44 -29.83 -8.04
CA ASP A 352 13.59 -31.18 -7.46
C ASP A 352 12.45 -31.53 -6.48
N ASP A 353 11.21 -31.29 -6.88
CA ASP A 353 9.97 -31.52 -6.12
C ASP A 353 9.88 -30.76 -4.78
N LYS A 354 10.73 -29.74 -4.59
CA LYS A 354 10.70 -28.83 -3.45
C LYS A 354 10.25 -27.45 -3.89
N HIS A 355 9.29 -26.87 -3.15
CA HIS A 355 8.90 -25.47 -3.30
C HIS A 355 10.08 -24.54 -2.94
N VAL A 356 10.56 -23.77 -3.90
CA VAL A 356 11.72 -22.86 -3.73
C VAL A 356 11.36 -21.38 -3.71
N ALA A 357 10.22 -21.02 -4.31
CA ALA A 357 9.71 -19.64 -4.31
C ALA A 357 8.21 -19.59 -4.53
N GLY A 358 7.59 -18.45 -4.21
CA GLY A 358 6.18 -18.25 -4.47
C GLY A 358 5.76 -16.78 -4.52
N ALA A 359 4.69 -16.52 -5.28
CA ALA A 359 4.00 -15.24 -5.38
C ALA A 359 2.54 -15.38 -4.95
N LEU A 360 2.11 -14.58 -3.98
CA LEU A 360 0.71 -14.52 -3.53
C LEU A 360 -0.04 -13.43 -4.30
N ASN A 361 -1.18 -13.83 -4.84
CA ASN A 361 -2.12 -12.97 -5.55
C ASN A 361 -3.52 -13.13 -4.97
N LEU A 362 -4.29 -12.04 -4.95
CA LEU A 362 -5.74 -12.11 -4.72
C LEU A 362 -6.49 -11.82 -6.03
N ILE A 363 -7.60 -12.52 -6.23
CA ILE A 363 -8.46 -12.41 -7.41
C ILE A 363 -9.65 -11.53 -7.03
N GLY A 364 -9.73 -10.36 -7.65
CA GLY A 364 -10.90 -9.49 -7.58
C GLY A 364 -11.94 -9.83 -8.63
N GLY A 365 -12.82 -8.87 -8.91
CA GLY A 365 -13.80 -9.00 -9.96
C GLY A 365 -13.20 -8.86 -11.36
N ASP A 366 -12.48 -7.76 -11.62
CA ASP A 366 -11.82 -7.48 -12.91
C ASP A 366 -10.27 -7.52 -12.83
N THR A 367 -9.72 -7.75 -11.65
CA THR A 367 -8.29 -7.55 -11.35
C THR A 367 -7.63 -8.76 -10.72
N LEU A 368 -6.42 -9.10 -11.18
CA LEU A 368 -5.49 -9.91 -10.40
C LEU A 368 -4.51 -9.01 -9.63
N PHE A 369 -4.48 -9.16 -8.32
CA PHE A 369 -3.69 -8.33 -7.42
C PHE A 369 -2.46 -9.08 -6.91
N GLY A 370 -1.29 -8.79 -7.47
CA GLY A 370 -0.02 -9.32 -6.99
C GLY A 370 0.47 -8.58 -5.74
N ARG A 371 0.81 -9.32 -4.68
CA ARG A 371 1.12 -8.74 -3.36
C ARG A 371 2.47 -9.11 -2.79
N LEU A 372 2.66 -10.39 -2.50
CA LEU A 372 3.83 -10.85 -1.77
C LEU A 372 4.62 -11.80 -2.65
N TRP A 373 5.93 -11.67 -2.57
CA TRP A 373 6.87 -12.57 -3.22
C TRP A 373 7.93 -12.98 -2.21
N GLY A 374 8.40 -14.21 -2.33
CA GLY A 374 9.68 -14.58 -1.75
C GLY A 374 10.20 -15.89 -2.28
N CYS A 375 11.41 -16.20 -1.86
CA CYS A 375 12.08 -17.47 -2.10
C CYS A 375 12.77 -17.96 -0.84
N LEU A 376 13.21 -19.22 -0.83
CA LEU A 376 14.10 -19.71 0.21
C LEU A 376 15.39 -18.89 0.26
N PRO A 377 16.04 -18.73 1.43
CA PRO A 377 17.30 -18.00 1.57
C PRO A 377 18.39 -18.45 0.58
N ASP A 378 18.49 -19.76 0.34
CA ASP A 378 19.51 -20.34 -0.55
C ASP A 378 19.05 -20.48 -2.01
N ALA A 379 17.82 -20.07 -2.33
CA ALA A 379 17.26 -20.18 -3.67
C ALA A 379 17.60 -18.93 -4.50
N TYR A 380 18.60 -19.06 -5.37
CA TYR A 380 18.88 -18.06 -6.40
C TYR A 380 18.68 -18.63 -7.80
N PHE A 381 17.63 -18.15 -8.47
CA PHE A 381 17.31 -18.52 -9.84
C PHE A 381 17.10 -17.27 -10.69
N PRO A 382 17.99 -16.98 -11.66
CA PRO A 382 17.83 -15.89 -12.60
C PRO A 382 16.43 -15.82 -13.23
N ASN A 383 15.82 -14.63 -13.14
CA ASN A 383 14.50 -14.27 -13.70
C ASN A 383 13.29 -14.94 -13.05
N LEU A 384 13.47 -15.74 -12.00
CA LEU A 384 12.36 -16.41 -11.32
C LEU A 384 11.34 -15.42 -10.75
N HIS A 385 11.79 -14.32 -10.16
CA HIS A 385 10.92 -13.23 -9.71
C HIS A 385 10.05 -12.67 -10.85
N PHE A 386 10.60 -12.53 -12.05
CA PHE A 386 9.85 -11.99 -13.19
C PHE A 386 8.83 -12.98 -13.73
N GLU A 387 9.19 -14.26 -13.81
CA GLU A 387 8.25 -15.31 -14.20
C GLU A 387 7.07 -15.37 -13.22
N ALA A 388 7.35 -15.48 -11.93
CA ALA A 388 6.30 -15.71 -10.95
C ALA A 388 5.44 -14.48 -10.64
N CYS A 389 6.03 -13.29 -10.53
CA CYS A 389 5.29 -12.08 -10.14
C CYS A 389 4.60 -11.38 -11.31
N TYR A 390 5.04 -11.61 -12.55
CA TYR A 390 4.56 -10.87 -13.72
C TYR A 390 4.02 -11.79 -14.81
N TYR A 391 4.83 -12.69 -15.36
CA TYR A 391 4.42 -13.45 -16.54
C TYR A 391 3.31 -14.46 -16.21
N GLN A 392 3.46 -15.21 -15.12
CA GLN A 392 2.44 -16.13 -14.64
C GLN A 392 1.16 -15.40 -14.18
N ALA A 393 1.30 -14.19 -13.62
CA ALA A 393 0.15 -13.36 -13.23
C ALA A 393 -0.61 -12.80 -14.45
N ILE A 394 0.09 -12.32 -15.48
CA ILE A 394 -0.51 -11.89 -16.74
C ILE A 394 -1.23 -13.05 -17.44
N GLU A 395 -0.58 -14.21 -17.50
CA GLU A 395 -1.15 -15.41 -18.13
C GLU A 395 -2.41 -15.89 -17.38
N ALA A 396 -2.38 -15.89 -16.04
CA ALA A 396 -3.56 -16.17 -15.23
C ALA A 396 -4.68 -15.14 -15.43
N ALA A 397 -4.35 -13.85 -15.54
CA ALA A 397 -5.34 -12.81 -15.79
C ALA A 397 -6.01 -12.96 -17.17
N ILE A 398 -5.25 -13.36 -18.19
CA ILE A 398 -5.79 -13.68 -19.52
C ILE A 398 -6.75 -14.88 -19.42
N GLU A 399 -6.31 -15.97 -18.80
CA GLU A 399 -7.12 -17.20 -18.67
C GLU A 399 -8.42 -16.99 -17.88
N LEU A 400 -8.39 -16.08 -16.89
CA LEU A 400 -9.53 -15.72 -16.06
C LEU A 400 -10.38 -14.58 -16.65
N ASN A 401 -10.05 -14.07 -17.84
CA ASN A 401 -10.69 -12.91 -18.47
C ASN A 401 -10.72 -11.66 -17.57
N LEU A 402 -9.65 -11.43 -16.81
CA LEU A 402 -9.48 -10.25 -15.98
C LEU A 402 -8.93 -9.09 -16.82
N SER A 403 -9.48 -7.90 -16.61
CA SER A 403 -9.15 -6.68 -17.34
C SER A 403 -7.77 -6.12 -16.99
N LYS A 404 -7.24 -6.42 -15.81
CA LYS A 404 -5.92 -5.88 -15.38
C LYS A 404 -5.18 -6.74 -14.36
N VAL A 405 -3.87 -6.51 -14.28
CA VAL A 405 -3.00 -7.00 -13.20
C VAL A 405 -2.36 -5.81 -12.49
N GLU A 406 -2.58 -5.71 -11.18
CA GLU A 406 -1.91 -4.75 -10.31
C GLU A 406 -0.77 -5.44 -9.56
N ALA A 407 0.48 -5.11 -9.92
CA ALA A 407 1.64 -5.79 -9.35
C ALA A 407 2.30 -5.05 -8.16
N GLY A 408 1.53 -4.27 -7.39
CA GLY A 408 2.00 -3.52 -6.22
C GLY A 408 2.81 -2.25 -6.54
N ALA A 409 3.37 -1.61 -5.50
CA ALA A 409 3.83 -0.21 -5.57
C ALA A 409 5.18 0.06 -6.26
N GLN A 410 6.10 -0.91 -6.35
CA GLN A 410 7.50 -0.61 -6.76
C GLN A 410 7.93 -1.27 -8.06
N GLY A 411 8.81 -0.59 -8.82
CA GLY A 411 9.65 -1.22 -9.84
C GLY A 411 9.45 -0.74 -11.28
N GLU A 412 10.31 0.18 -11.74
CA GLU A 412 10.40 0.56 -13.17
C GLU A 412 10.68 -0.64 -14.08
N HIS A 413 11.27 -1.71 -13.55
CA HIS A 413 11.49 -2.95 -14.28
C HIS A 413 10.17 -3.57 -14.77
N LYS A 414 9.01 -3.23 -14.19
CA LYS A 414 7.68 -3.66 -14.66
C LYS A 414 7.34 -3.09 -16.05
N ILE A 415 7.84 -1.90 -16.37
CA ILE A 415 7.61 -1.27 -17.68
C ILE A 415 8.13 -2.15 -18.80
N GLN A 416 9.29 -2.76 -18.62
CA GLN A 416 9.89 -3.64 -19.64
C GLN A 416 9.10 -4.93 -19.89
N ARG A 417 8.06 -5.18 -19.07
CA ARG A 417 7.29 -6.42 -18.99
C ARG A 417 5.81 -6.20 -19.32
N GLY A 418 5.44 -5.00 -19.79
CA GLY A 418 4.09 -4.69 -20.24
C GLY A 418 3.25 -3.87 -19.27
N TYR A 419 3.76 -3.51 -18.09
CA TYR A 419 3.00 -2.65 -17.18
C TYR A 419 3.21 -1.18 -17.53
N LEU A 420 2.15 -0.37 -17.44
CA LEU A 420 2.21 1.07 -17.68
C LEU A 420 1.99 1.85 -16.37
N PRO A 421 2.56 3.05 -16.24
CA PRO A 421 2.34 3.88 -15.07
C PRO A 421 0.85 4.27 -14.98
N VAL A 422 0.30 4.19 -13.77
CA VAL A 422 -1.07 4.60 -13.45
C VAL A 422 -1.03 5.52 -12.25
N THR A 423 -1.81 6.60 -12.29
CA THR A 423 -1.93 7.54 -11.17
C THR A 423 -2.62 6.85 -9.99
N THR A 424 -2.06 7.02 -8.79
CA THR A 424 -2.75 6.67 -7.55
C THR A 424 -3.03 7.91 -6.71
N TYR A 425 -3.93 7.77 -5.76
CA TYR A 425 -4.50 8.89 -5.04
C TYR A 425 -4.29 8.77 -3.53
N SER A 426 -4.27 9.90 -2.83
CA SER A 426 -4.38 9.98 -1.37
C SER A 426 -4.88 11.36 -0.96
N CYS A 427 -5.69 11.39 0.09
CA CYS A 427 -6.32 12.59 0.63
C CYS A 427 -5.89 12.78 2.08
N HIS A 428 -5.54 14.01 2.46
CA HIS A 428 -4.97 14.30 3.78
C HIS A 428 -5.66 15.51 4.41
N TYR A 429 -6.19 15.33 5.61
CA TYR A 429 -6.76 16.38 6.45
C TYR A 429 -5.85 16.61 7.65
N PHE A 430 -5.49 17.87 7.92
CA PHE A 430 -4.62 18.26 9.00
C PHE A 430 -5.36 19.16 9.98
N LEU A 431 -5.22 18.88 11.28
CA LEU A 431 -5.89 19.67 12.31
C LEU A 431 -5.26 21.07 12.47
N ASP A 432 -3.95 21.18 12.25
CA ASP A 432 -3.23 22.45 12.25
C ASP A 432 -3.28 23.11 10.85
N PRO A 433 -3.93 24.28 10.69
CA PRO A 433 -4.05 24.94 9.39
C PRO A 433 -2.72 25.44 8.81
N GLY A 434 -1.75 25.79 9.66
CA GLY A 434 -0.42 26.26 9.22
C GLY A 434 0.38 25.14 8.57
N PHE A 435 0.36 23.95 9.18
CA PHE A 435 0.93 22.74 8.58
C PHE A 435 0.17 22.30 7.33
N GLY A 436 -1.16 22.35 7.36
CA GLY A 436 -1.99 22.10 6.18
C GLY A 436 -1.58 22.97 4.99
N ALA A 437 -1.39 24.27 5.21
CA ALA A 437 -0.94 25.20 4.17
C ALA A 437 0.48 24.88 3.65
N ALA A 438 1.43 24.59 4.55
CA ALA A 438 2.80 24.24 4.18
C ALA A 438 2.85 22.95 3.33
N ILE A 439 2.11 21.92 3.74
CA ILE A 439 2.01 20.66 3.01
C ILE A 439 1.29 20.86 1.68
N GLY A 440 0.22 21.66 1.65
CA GLY A 440 -0.50 22.00 0.42
C GLY A 440 0.41 22.62 -0.65
N ASN A 441 1.28 23.56 -0.25
CA ASN A 441 2.27 24.16 -1.15
C ASN A 441 3.27 23.13 -1.68
N TYR A 442 3.77 22.25 -0.82
CA TYR A 442 4.65 21.15 -1.23
C TYR A 442 3.96 20.21 -2.24
N LEU A 443 2.71 19.82 -1.97
CA LEU A 443 1.93 18.91 -2.81
C LEU A 443 1.66 19.48 -4.21
N ALA A 444 1.52 20.80 -4.35
CA ALA A 444 1.39 21.44 -5.66
C ALA A 444 2.63 21.19 -6.54
N HIS A 445 3.83 21.31 -5.96
CA HIS A 445 5.08 21.02 -6.66
C HIS A 445 5.27 19.52 -6.92
N GLU A 446 4.99 18.67 -5.93
CA GLU A 446 5.10 17.20 -6.07
C GLU A 446 4.17 16.69 -7.18
N THR A 447 2.93 17.18 -7.22
CA THR A 447 1.93 16.81 -8.24
C THR A 447 2.42 17.10 -9.67
N ALA A 448 3.01 18.27 -9.91
CA ALA A 448 3.54 18.60 -11.22
C ALA A 448 4.68 17.65 -11.64
N GLN A 449 5.55 17.29 -10.69
CA GLN A 449 6.66 16.36 -10.93
C GLN A 449 6.16 14.94 -11.22
N VAL A 450 5.23 14.42 -10.41
CA VAL A 450 4.66 13.08 -10.59
C VAL A 450 3.94 12.98 -11.94
N LYS A 451 3.14 13.98 -12.32
CA LYS A 451 2.50 14.02 -13.65
C LYS A 451 3.52 13.98 -14.79
N HIS A 452 4.61 14.74 -14.66
CA HIS A 452 5.68 14.73 -15.67
C HIS A 452 6.33 13.35 -15.79
N VAL A 453 6.62 12.70 -14.66
CA VAL A 453 7.25 11.37 -14.63
C VAL A 453 6.33 10.31 -15.22
N ILE A 454 5.06 10.29 -14.84
CA ILE A 454 4.05 9.39 -15.44
C ILE A 454 4.04 9.55 -16.96
N LYS A 455 4.00 10.79 -17.46
CA LYS A 455 4.03 11.06 -18.90
C LYS A 455 5.29 10.52 -19.58
N VAL A 456 6.48 10.81 -19.03
CA VAL A 456 7.76 10.36 -19.62
C VAL A 456 7.86 8.83 -19.63
N LEU A 457 7.41 8.17 -18.57
CA LEU A 457 7.42 6.70 -18.49
C LEU A 457 6.39 6.06 -19.42
N HIS A 458 5.24 6.71 -19.61
CA HIS A 458 4.24 6.31 -20.57
C HIS A 458 4.79 6.41 -22.00
N ASP A 459 5.31 7.60 -22.39
CA ASP A 459 5.85 7.86 -23.74
C ASP A 459 7.03 6.93 -24.10
N SER A 460 7.77 6.44 -23.09
CA SER A 460 8.87 5.48 -23.25
C SER A 460 8.48 4.01 -23.03
N GLY A 461 7.17 3.74 -23.01
CA GLY A 461 6.56 2.44 -22.74
C GLY A 461 6.99 1.31 -23.69
N PRO A 462 6.71 0.05 -23.32
CA PRO A 462 7.19 -1.12 -24.06
C PRO A 462 6.36 -1.43 -25.32
N TYR A 463 5.20 -0.81 -25.47
CA TYR A 463 4.22 -1.03 -26.54
C TYR A 463 4.61 -0.31 -27.83
N LYS A 464 4.04 -0.77 -28.95
CA LYS A 464 4.04 -0.01 -30.22
C LYS A 464 3.22 1.27 -30.05
N GLU A 465 3.47 2.27 -30.90
CA GLU A 465 2.91 3.62 -30.72
C GLU A 465 1.38 3.67 -30.87
N ASP A 466 0.81 2.90 -31.79
CA ASP A 466 -0.64 2.75 -31.96
C ASP A 466 -1.32 2.26 -30.68
N ILE A 467 -0.76 1.21 -30.07
CA ILE A 467 -1.28 0.64 -28.81
C ILE A 467 -1.10 1.60 -27.64
N LEU A 468 0.04 2.30 -27.60
CA LEU A 468 0.32 3.27 -26.55
C LEU A 468 -0.68 4.44 -26.59
N ASN A 469 -1.03 4.92 -27.79
CA ASN A 469 -2.03 5.98 -27.97
C ASN A 469 -3.43 5.54 -27.54
N GLU A 470 -3.80 4.28 -27.79
CA GLU A 470 -5.07 3.72 -27.31
C GLU A 470 -5.16 3.69 -25.78
N PHE A 471 -4.06 3.36 -25.09
CA PHE A 471 -4.02 3.43 -23.64
C PHE A 471 -4.22 4.85 -23.10
N LEU A 472 -3.71 5.89 -23.78
CA LEU A 472 -3.96 7.28 -23.39
C LEU A 472 -5.44 7.67 -23.52
N LEU A 473 -6.10 7.21 -24.58
CA LEU A 473 -7.52 7.49 -24.81
C LEU A 473 -8.41 6.83 -23.75
N THR A 474 -8.00 5.68 -23.20
CA THR A 474 -8.73 4.90 -22.19
C THR A 474 -8.31 5.20 -20.74
N GLN A 475 -7.31 6.04 -20.48
CA GLN A 475 -6.87 6.46 -19.14
C GLN A 475 -7.49 7.79 -18.66
N GLY A 476 -8.30 8.45 -19.49
CA GLY A 476 -9.02 9.67 -19.11
C GLY A 476 -8.37 10.97 -19.59
N ASP A 477 -8.63 11.31 -20.86
CA ASP A 477 -8.82 12.70 -21.31
C ASP A 477 -9.66 12.65 -22.62
N GLY A 478 -10.70 11.81 -22.64
CA GLY A 478 -11.45 11.46 -23.85
C GLY A 478 -12.06 12.66 -24.60
N GLU A 479 -12.21 13.80 -23.94
CA GLU A 479 -12.67 15.05 -24.56
C GLU A 479 -11.51 15.95 -25.03
N ARG A 480 -10.38 15.95 -24.31
CA ARG A 480 -9.20 16.78 -24.63
C ARG A 480 -8.29 16.14 -25.67
N ALA A 481 -8.19 14.82 -25.68
CA ALA A 481 -7.44 14.04 -26.66
C ALA A 481 -8.17 13.99 -28.02
N ARG A 482 -9.51 13.87 -28.02
CA ARG A 482 -10.32 13.99 -29.25
C ARG A 482 -10.17 15.37 -29.90
N LYS A 483 -10.13 16.44 -29.11
CA LYS A 483 -9.93 17.82 -29.59
C LYS A 483 -8.52 18.07 -30.16
N LYS A 484 -7.48 17.45 -29.57
CA LYS A 484 -6.10 17.52 -30.08
C LYS A 484 -5.88 16.73 -31.37
N LEU A 485 -6.55 15.58 -31.54
CA LEU A 485 -6.44 14.79 -32.76
C LEU A 485 -7.14 15.44 -33.97
N SER A 486 -8.16 16.27 -33.76
CA SER A 486 -8.79 17.06 -34.83
C SER A 486 -8.03 18.36 -35.19
N GLU A 487 -7.16 18.87 -34.31
CA GLU A 487 -6.51 20.18 -34.48
C GLU A 487 -5.01 20.12 -34.83
N CYS A 488 -4.37 18.95 -34.87
CA CYS A 488 -2.92 18.84 -35.12
C CYS A 488 -2.59 18.20 -36.48
N HIS A 489 -2.57 19.02 -37.53
CA HIS A 489 -1.51 18.93 -38.55
C HIS A 489 -0.29 19.68 -37.98
N ILE A 490 0.57 18.99 -37.22
CA ILE A 490 1.85 19.54 -36.78
C ILE A 490 2.97 18.58 -37.13
N ASP A 491 3.92 19.15 -37.88
CA ASP A 491 5.14 18.58 -38.40
C ASP A 491 6.02 17.97 -37.29
N ILE A 492 6.44 16.71 -37.46
CA ILE A 492 7.25 15.97 -36.49
C ILE A 492 8.72 16.36 -36.68
N SER A 493 9.11 17.47 -36.06
CA SER A 493 10.53 17.83 -35.87
C SER A 493 10.74 18.43 -34.49
N ALA A 494 10.70 17.58 -33.46
CA ALA A 494 11.20 17.93 -32.14
C ALA A 494 11.94 16.72 -31.54
N LYS A 495 13.18 16.94 -31.13
CA LYS A 495 14.12 15.94 -30.64
C LYS A 495 13.55 15.12 -29.47
N ILE A 496 13.55 13.80 -29.66
CA ILE A 496 13.31 12.78 -28.63
C ILE A 496 14.30 13.01 -27.47
N PRO A 497 13.84 13.06 -26.19
CA PRO A 497 14.74 13.23 -25.05
C PRO A 497 15.69 12.04 -24.92
N THR A 498 16.93 12.32 -24.56
CA THR A 498 17.97 11.28 -24.46
C THR A 498 17.82 10.50 -23.16
N LYS A 499 18.35 9.27 -23.09
CA LYS A 499 18.41 8.45 -21.85
C LYS A 499 18.98 9.20 -20.63
N LYS A 500 19.70 10.30 -20.85
CA LYS A 500 20.30 11.13 -19.80
C LYS A 500 19.26 12.01 -19.12
N ASP A 501 18.30 12.55 -19.86
CA ASP A 501 17.26 13.47 -19.36
C ASP A 501 16.26 12.76 -18.44
N ILE A 502 15.94 11.51 -18.78
CA ILE A 502 15.17 10.58 -17.93
C ILE A 502 15.89 10.35 -16.59
N ARG A 503 17.21 10.12 -16.64
CA ARG A 503 18.04 9.88 -15.44
C ARG A 503 18.13 11.10 -14.53
N TYR A 504 18.14 12.32 -15.08
CA TYR A 504 18.21 13.57 -14.30
C TYR A 504 16.88 13.89 -13.60
N CYS A 505 15.73 13.71 -14.26
CA CYS A 505 14.43 13.87 -13.60
C CYS A 505 14.26 12.86 -12.45
N LEU A 506 14.73 11.63 -12.65
CA LEU A 506 14.73 10.58 -11.63
C LEU A 506 15.65 10.89 -10.44
N ILE A 507 16.83 11.48 -10.68
CA ILE A 507 17.73 11.93 -9.59
C ILE A 507 17.08 13.03 -8.75
N MET A 508 16.30 13.93 -9.35
CA MET A 508 15.61 15.00 -8.61
C MET A 508 14.51 14.45 -7.69
N LEU A 509 13.75 13.44 -8.12
CA LEU A 509 12.85 12.68 -7.22
C LEU A 509 13.63 11.90 -6.15
N PHE A 510 14.81 11.37 -6.49
CA PHE A 510 15.67 10.61 -5.58
C PHE A 510 16.24 11.46 -4.44
N VAL A 511 16.67 12.68 -4.76
CA VAL A 511 17.31 13.60 -3.81
C VAL A 511 16.29 14.24 -2.85
N GLN A 512 15.02 14.32 -3.23
CA GLN A 512 13.96 14.91 -2.40
C GLN A 512 13.21 13.91 -1.49
N GLY A 513 13.39 12.58 -1.65
CA GLY A 513 12.56 11.63 -0.88
C GLY A 513 13.08 10.21 -0.65
N TYR A 514 14.24 9.78 -1.17
CA TYR A 514 14.68 8.39 -1.03
C TYR A 514 16.21 8.26 -0.94
N LYS A 515 16.78 8.48 0.24
CA LYS A 515 18.23 8.24 0.45
C LYS A 515 18.61 6.83 0.94
N ASP A 516 17.66 5.99 1.33
CA ASP A 516 17.98 4.68 1.94
C ASP A 516 17.65 3.45 1.09
N TRP A 517 17.33 3.60 -0.21
CA TRP A 517 16.66 2.54 -0.99
C TRP A 517 17.37 2.05 -2.27
N PHE A 518 18.71 2.17 -2.36
CA PHE A 518 19.49 1.53 -3.43
C PHE A 518 20.65 0.71 -2.86
N PHE A 519 20.51 -0.61 -2.81
CA PHE A 519 21.65 -1.51 -2.98
C PHE A 519 21.22 -2.77 -3.75
N LEU A 520 21.75 -2.90 -4.97
CA LEU A 520 21.90 -4.19 -5.64
C LEU A 520 22.73 -5.13 -4.74
N PRO A 521 22.52 -6.46 -4.79
CA PRO A 521 23.30 -7.42 -4.00
C PRO A 521 24.81 -7.26 -4.29
N PRO A 522 25.67 -7.44 -3.28
CA PRO A 522 27.11 -7.28 -3.45
C PRO A 522 27.64 -8.40 -4.34
N LEU A 523 28.14 -8.04 -5.53
CA LEU A 523 29.09 -8.87 -6.28
C LEU A 523 30.37 -9.01 -5.46
N ILE A 524 30.47 -10.06 -4.65
CA ILE A 524 31.72 -10.45 -3.98
C ILE A 524 32.40 -11.55 -4.81
N ASN A 525 33.70 -11.34 -5.02
CA ASN A 525 34.70 -12.17 -5.66
C ASN A 525 34.70 -12.29 -7.20
N GLN A 526 35.15 -11.23 -7.86
CA GLN A 526 36.19 -11.36 -8.89
C GLN A 526 37.20 -10.21 -8.78
N ARG A 527 38.46 -10.52 -8.48
CA ARG A 527 39.59 -9.60 -8.69
C ARG A 527 40.04 -9.71 -10.16
N PRO A 528 40.08 -8.64 -10.95
CA PRO A 528 40.91 -8.61 -12.15
C PRO A 528 42.18 -7.78 -11.88
N ARG A 529 43.34 -8.38 -12.16
CA ARG A 529 44.65 -7.71 -12.20
C ARG A 529 44.57 -6.51 -13.17
N ARG A 530 44.86 -5.30 -12.69
CA ARG A 530 44.95 -4.09 -13.53
C ARG A 530 46.29 -4.07 -14.29
N THR A 531 46.25 -4.02 -15.62
CA THR A 531 47.42 -3.77 -16.47
C THR A 531 47.59 -2.28 -16.76
N LYS A 532 48.84 -1.85 -16.99
CA LYS A 532 49.31 -0.45 -17.10
C LYS A 532 48.67 0.39 -18.24
N LEU A 533 47.77 -0.15 -19.06
CA LEU A 533 47.21 0.55 -20.23
C LEU A 533 45.96 1.40 -19.93
N GLN A 534 45.35 1.29 -18.74
CA GLN A 534 44.15 2.07 -18.36
C GLN A 534 44.45 3.41 -17.65
N ARG A 535 45.72 3.71 -17.31
CA ARG A 535 46.08 5.00 -16.67
C ARG A 535 46.22 6.18 -17.65
N ARG A 536 46.25 5.95 -18.97
CA ARG A 536 46.45 7.01 -19.97
C ARG A 536 45.17 7.64 -20.55
N LYS A 537 43.98 7.05 -20.35
CA LYS A 537 42.70 7.61 -20.86
C LYS A 537 41.97 8.55 -19.88
N LEU A 538 42.42 8.66 -18.64
CA LEU A 538 41.84 9.55 -17.62
C LEU A 538 42.45 10.95 -17.57
N SER A 539 43.54 11.21 -18.32
CA SER A 539 44.18 12.53 -18.39
C SER A 539 43.73 13.39 -19.59
N GLN A 540 42.96 12.82 -20.53
CA GLN A 540 42.56 13.51 -21.77
C GLN A 540 41.14 14.08 -21.73
N THR A 541 40.28 13.62 -20.82
CA THR A 541 38.92 14.14 -20.62
C THR A 541 38.83 15.36 -19.68
N ARG A 542 39.94 15.78 -19.06
CA ARG A 542 39.99 16.98 -18.19
C ARG A 542 40.30 18.29 -18.92
N LYS A 543 40.52 18.27 -20.25
CA LYS A 543 40.88 19.48 -21.03
C LYS A 543 39.80 19.97 -22.01
N SER A 544 38.61 19.37 -22.05
CA SER A 544 37.57 19.74 -23.04
C SER A 544 36.31 20.40 -22.47
N PHE A 545 36.36 20.89 -21.22
CA PHE A 545 35.22 21.54 -20.55
C PHE A 545 35.43 23.04 -20.27
N ALA A 546 36.35 23.68 -20.99
CA ALA A 546 36.64 25.11 -20.85
C ALA A 546 36.47 25.83 -22.20
N SER A 547 35.25 25.86 -22.74
CA SER A 547 34.80 26.86 -23.73
C SER A 547 33.37 26.55 -24.19
N CYS A 548 32.36 27.13 -23.53
CA CYS A 548 31.13 27.59 -24.19
C CYS A 548 30.28 28.36 -23.17
N SER A 549 30.30 29.66 -23.32
CA SER A 549 29.51 30.67 -22.60
C SER A 549 28.30 31.06 -23.45
N LEU A 550 27.08 30.92 -22.93
CA LEU A 550 25.93 31.80 -23.20
C LEU A 550 24.81 31.51 -22.15
N PRO A 551 24.01 32.52 -21.76
CA PRO A 551 23.43 32.64 -20.42
C PRO A 551 21.97 32.18 -20.36
N LEU A 552 21.59 31.59 -19.23
CA LEU A 552 20.19 31.46 -18.81
C LEU A 552 20.11 31.84 -17.34
N HIS A 553 19.47 32.98 -17.08
CA HIS A 553 19.07 33.46 -15.77
C HIS A 553 18.13 32.43 -15.12
N LEU A 554 18.51 31.90 -13.97
CA LEU A 554 17.65 31.19 -13.03
C LEU A 554 18.10 31.60 -11.63
N ASP A 555 17.32 32.48 -11.01
CA ASP A 555 17.49 32.88 -9.62
C ASP A 555 17.26 31.67 -8.70
N CYS A 556 18.35 31.17 -8.15
CA CYS A 556 18.36 30.16 -7.10
C CYS A 556 18.51 30.84 -5.74
N THR A 557 17.41 31.09 -5.03
CA THR A 557 17.45 31.35 -3.59
C THR A 557 17.28 30.05 -2.81
N GLY A 558 18.36 29.26 -2.78
CA GLY A 558 18.60 28.26 -1.76
C GLY A 558 19.39 28.89 -0.61
N CYS A 559 18.71 29.43 0.40
CA CYS A 559 19.34 29.86 1.65
C CYS A 559 18.33 29.88 2.81
N PHE A 560 17.93 28.71 3.30
CA PHE A 560 17.34 28.55 4.63
C PHE A 560 17.84 27.22 5.20
N ILE A 561 18.99 27.28 5.88
CA ILE A 561 19.47 26.47 7.02
C ILE A 561 20.90 26.99 7.26
N ARG A 562 21.01 28.08 8.03
CA ARG A 562 22.19 28.57 8.81
C ARG A 562 22.03 30.04 9.24
N GLN A 563 20.88 30.42 9.79
CA GLN A 563 20.72 31.72 10.46
C GLN A 563 19.67 31.64 11.57
N ALA A 564 19.98 30.89 12.64
CA ALA A 564 19.23 30.95 13.90
C ALA A 564 20.14 30.70 15.13
N HIS A 565 21.42 31.06 15.03
CA HIS A 565 22.34 31.08 16.18
C HIS A 565 23.33 32.23 16.02
N HIS A 566 22.85 33.47 16.15
CA HIS A 566 23.64 34.62 16.57
C HIS A 566 22.76 35.87 16.62
N ARG A 567 22.32 36.27 17.83
CA ARG A 567 22.27 37.66 18.34
C ARG A 567 21.56 37.66 19.70
N LEU A 568 22.06 38.51 20.60
CA LEU A 568 21.81 38.63 22.06
C LEU A 568 22.70 37.67 22.89
N ARG A 569 23.73 38.09 23.63
CA ARG A 569 24.24 39.41 24.03
C ARG A 569 25.76 39.31 24.29
N LYS A 570 26.47 40.40 24.00
CA LYS A 570 27.84 40.71 24.43
C LYS A 570 27.86 41.07 25.93
N GLN A 571 28.87 40.65 26.69
CA GLN A 571 29.99 41.49 27.18
C GLN A 571 30.88 40.74 28.22
N PRO A 572 32.14 41.21 28.44
CA PRO A 572 33.31 40.37 28.75
C PRO A 572 33.83 40.57 30.19
N PHE A 573 34.76 39.71 30.64
CA PHE A 573 35.85 40.11 31.57
C PHE A 573 37.00 39.09 31.54
N ASP A 574 38.23 39.64 31.49
CA ASP A 574 39.53 38.97 31.46
C ASP A 574 40.08 38.61 32.87
N HIS A 575 41.12 37.76 32.84
CA HIS A 575 42.18 37.52 33.84
C HIS A 575 41.90 36.65 35.08
N LEU A 576 42.61 35.52 35.22
CA LEU A 576 43.80 35.39 36.10
C LEU A 576 44.40 33.97 36.06
N CYS A 577 45.69 33.93 36.41
CA CYS A 577 46.66 32.87 36.21
C CYS A 577 46.88 32.04 37.49
N SER A 578 47.43 30.83 37.30
CA SER A 578 48.39 30.12 38.18
C SER A 578 47.94 29.13 39.28
N SER A 579 48.72 28.04 39.33
CA SER A 579 49.16 27.20 40.47
C SER A 579 48.43 25.87 40.79
N SER A 580 49.19 24.77 40.60
CA SER A 580 49.04 23.38 41.14
C SER A 580 49.46 23.29 42.64
N PRO A 581 49.55 22.14 43.40
CA PRO A 581 49.80 20.73 43.01
C PRO A 581 49.27 19.55 43.92
N ARG A 582 49.67 18.30 43.54
CA ARG A 582 49.81 17.02 44.31
C ARG A 582 48.53 16.17 44.48
N HIS A 583 48.49 14.86 44.19
CA HIS A 583 49.36 13.77 44.68
C HIS A 583 49.68 12.66 43.64
N ARG A 584 50.82 11.99 43.86
CA ARG A 584 51.39 10.85 43.11
C ARG A 584 51.86 9.78 44.11
N MET A 585 51.64 8.50 43.83
CA MET A 585 52.42 7.28 44.21
C MET A 585 51.66 6.08 43.59
N ALA A 586 52.14 5.18 42.71
CA ALA A 586 53.42 4.59 42.29
C ALA A 586 53.90 3.37 43.11
N TYR A 587 53.84 2.17 42.51
CA TYR A 587 54.72 0.97 42.63
C TYR A 587 54.44 0.09 41.37
N THR A 588 55.28 0.02 40.32
CA THR A 588 56.46 -0.86 40.05
C THR A 588 56.18 -2.37 40.25
N SER A 589 56.54 -3.34 39.37
CA SER A 589 57.82 -3.57 38.67
C SER A 589 57.75 -4.78 37.67
N ARG A 590 58.47 -4.68 36.53
CA ARG A 590 59.29 -5.68 35.74
C ARG A 590 58.68 -7.08 35.38
N MET A 591 58.99 -7.77 34.26
CA MET A 591 60.24 -7.87 33.48
C MET A 591 60.02 -8.56 32.10
N ASN A 592 60.66 -7.99 31.08
CA ASN A 592 61.23 -8.49 29.81
C ASN A 592 61.29 -9.98 29.38
N LEU A 593 61.08 -10.14 28.06
CA LEU A 593 61.88 -10.83 26.99
C LEU A 593 61.64 -12.30 26.56
N LYS A 594 61.64 -12.41 25.21
CA LYS A 594 62.06 -13.51 24.30
C LYS A 594 61.12 -14.72 24.17
N ARG A 595 61.08 -15.48 23.07
CA ARG A 595 61.32 -15.37 21.61
C ARG A 595 61.13 -16.82 21.11
N LYS A 596 60.50 -17.01 19.93
CA LYS A 596 60.63 -18.17 19.01
C LYS A 596 60.13 -19.56 19.47
N GLY A 597 59.06 -20.02 18.81
CA GLY A 597 59.16 -21.02 17.73
C GLY A 597 58.88 -22.48 18.07
N LYS A 598 57.76 -22.99 17.56
CA LYS A 598 57.73 -23.99 16.48
C LYS A 598 56.40 -23.88 15.75
#